data_AF-A0A3D5B7B6-F1
#
_entry.id   AF-A0A3D5B7B6-F1
#
_cell.length_a   1.000
_cell.length_b   1.000
_cell.length_c   1.000
_cell.angle_alpha   90.00
_cell.angle_beta   90.00
_cell.angle_gamma   90.00
#
_symmetry.space_group_name_H-M   'P 1'
#
loop_
_entity.id
_entity.type
_entity.pdbx_description
1 polymer ?
#
loop_
_entity_poly.entity_id
_entity_poly.type
_entity_poly.pdbx_seq_one_letter_code
_entity_poly.pdbx_strand_id
1 'polypeptide(L)'
;MSDVSAQAEEPLPAVRKPLTRQWWLYLILLFLFFLPSYSTLPLDPARTNELVLEVLSNPIAYSVPAIFPLFKLFPLILILWLVIHPNHVISRLFYGWAGVNLLLVAIFQDMATTPTYGFAVLVGNVVVLGVTAILWIIASFKIIGSGFPRFPFRDLSYPISDKDWIAMYE
;
A
#
# COMPACT_ATOMS: atom_id res chain seq x y z
N MET A 1 -31.81 49.60 3.60
CA MET A 1 -30.99 50.09 4.73
C MET A 1 -31.57 49.41 5.96
N SER A 2 -31.01 48.38 6.59
CA SER A 2 -29.76 47.60 6.54
C SER A 2 -30.20 46.20 6.99
N ASP A 3 -29.79 45.09 6.37
CA ASP A 3 -28.85 44.16 7.01
C ASP A 3 -28.64 42.95 6.08
N VAL A 4 -27.86 43.14 5.02
CA VAL A 4 -27.45 42.02 4.11
C VAL A 4 -25.93 41.82 4.15
N SER A 5 -25.19 42.62 4.92
CA SER A 5 -23.73 42.75 4.78
C SER A 5 -22.89 42.08 5.88
N ALA A 6 -23.36 40.98 6.49
CA ALA A 6 -22.59 40.32 7.55
C ALA A 6 -22.69 38.78 7.58
N GLN A 7 -22.94 38.13 6.45
CA GLN A 7 -22.53 36.74 6.31
C GLN A 7 -21.04 36.74 5.98
N ALA A 8 -20.23 36.69 7.04
CA ALA A 8 -18.80 36.41 6.93
C ALA A 8 -18.63 35.15 6.09
N GLU A 9 -17.94 35.27 4.96
CA GLU A 9 -17.44 34.15 4.18
C GLU A 9 -16.58 33.29 5.11
N GLU A 10 -17.14 32.21 5.66
CA GLU A 10 -16.32 31.19 6.31
C GLU A 10 -15.30 30.71 5.26
N PRO A 11 -13.99 30.86 5.50
CA PRO A 11 -13.00 30.44 4.54
C PRO A 11 -13.17 28.93 4.33
N LEU A 12 -13.49 28.54 3.09
CA LEU A 12 -13.60 27.15 2.68
C LEU A 12 -12.42 26.35 3.26
N PRO A 13 -12.66 25.19 3.89
CA PRO A 13 -11.61 24.45 4.58
C PRO A 13 -10.46 24.20 3.61
N ALA A 14 -9.28 24.72 3.96
CA ALA A 14 -8.10 24.65 3.11
C ALA A 14 -7.89 23.21 2.62
N VAL A 15 -8.05 23.01 1.31
CA VAL A 15 -7.90 21.70 0.67
C VAL A 15 -6.45 21.25 0.87
N ARG A 16 -6.22 20.39 1.86
CA ARG A 16 -4.87 19.87 2.12
C ARG A 16 -4.41 19.09 0.90
N LYS A 17 -3.28 19.48 0.32
CA LYS A 17 -2.68 18.76 -0.81
C LYS A 17 -2.47 17.30 -0.41
N PRO A 18 -2.82 16.32 -1.26
CA PRO A 18 -2.65 14.91 -0.94
C PRO A 18 -1.17 14.61 -0.70
N LEU A 19 -0.88 13.78 0.31
CA LEU A 19 0.47 13.46 0.75
C LEU A 19 1.31 12.86 -0.39
N THR A 20 0.67 12.09 -1.28
CA THR A 20 1.25 11.48 -2.49
C THR A 20 1.78 12.48 -3.52
N ARG A 21 1.44 13.77 -3.40
CA ARG A 21 1.94 14.83 -4.30
C ARG A 21 3.16 15.57 -3.72
N GLN A 22 3.60 15.22 -2.52
CA GLN A 22 4.72 15.89 -1.87
C GLN A 22 6.05 15.24 -2.29
N TRP A 23 6.90 16.00 -2.98
CA TRP A 23 8.14 15.51 -3.58
C TRP A 23 9.12 14.89 -2.55
N TRP A 24 9.14 15.40 -1.32
CA TRP A 24 10.00 14.89 -0.24
C TRP A 24 9.61 13.49 0.23
N LEU A 25 8.36 13.06 0.02
CA LEU A 25 7.92 11.69 0.34
C LEU A 25 8.72 10.68 -0.48
N TYR A 26 9.00 10.99 -1.75
CA TYR A 26 9.81 10.13 -2.62
C TYR A 26 11.26 10.06 -2.16
N LEU A 27 11.80 11.14 -1.59
CA LEU A 27 13.15 11.11 -1.00
C LEU A 27 13.24 10.20 0.22
N ILE A 28 12.23 10.24 1.10
CA ILE A 28 12.20 9.35 2.27
C ILE A 28 12.05 7.88 1.82
N LEU A 29 11.15 7.62 0.88
CA LEU A 29 10.99 6.28 0.31
C LEU A 29 12.29 5.80 -0.33
N LEU A 30 12.96 6.65 -1.10
CA LEU A 30 14.26 6.35 -1.70
C LEU A 30 15.29 6.00 -0.63
N PHE A 31 15.38 6.79 0.44
CA PHE A 31 16.34 6.55 1.51
C PHE A 31 16.07 5.23 2.26
N LEU A 32 14.80 4.85 2.41
CA LEU A 32 14.41 3.56 3.00
C LEU A 32 14.95 2.36 2.20
N PHE A 33 15.10 2.48 0.88
CA PHE A 33 15.70 1.41 0.06
C PHE A 33 17.21 1.24 0.26
N PHE A 34 17.89 2.24 0.85
CA PHE A 34 19.32 2.15 1.15
C PHE A 34 19.61 1.55 2.54
N LEU A 35 18.59 1.12 3.29
CA LEU A 35 18.80 0.45 4.58
C LEU A 35 19.49 -0.90 4.36
N PRO A 36 20.65 -1.14 5.02
CA PRO A 36 21.36 -2.40 4.86
C PRO A 36 20.55 -3.56 5.42
N SER A 37 20.64 -4.71 4.75
CA SER A 37 20.13 -5.97 5.28
C SER A 37 20.94 -6.38 6.51
N TYR A 38 20.27 -7.05 7.44
CA TYR A 38 20.89 -7.60 8.64
C TYR A 38 21.15 -9.09 8.44
N SER A 39 22.34 -9.56 8.82
CA SER A 39 22.67 -10.98 8.88
C SER A 39 23.49 -11.29 10.13
N THR A 40 23.34 -12.49 10.68
CA THR A 40 24.14 -12.92 11.84
C THR A 40 25.59 -13.21 11.50
N LEU A 41 25.86 -13.69 10.27
CA LEU A 41 27.21 -13.93 9.77
C LEU A 41 27.70 -12.74 8.95
N PRO A 42 29.02 -12.52 8.86
CA PRO A 42 29.60 -11.40 8.13
C PRO A 42 29.19 -11.43 6.65
N LEU A 43 28.62 -10.31 6.20
CA LEU A 43 28.20 -10.09 4.83
C LEU A 43 29.25 -9.27 4.09
N ASP A 44 29.71 -9.79 2.95
CA ASP A 44 30.43 -8.99 1.96
C ASP A 44 29.41 -8.09 1.23
N PRO A 45 29.55 -6.75 1.27
CA PRO A 45 28.64 -5.84 0.56
C PRO A 45 28.52 -6.15 -0.94
N ALA A 46 29.57 -6.70 -1.56
CA ALA A 46 29.55 -7.10 -2.97
C ALA A 46 28.59 -8.28 -3.26
N ARG A 47 28.22 -9.06 -2.24
CA ARG A 47 27.35 -10.25 -2.33
C ARG A 47 25.95 -10.03 -1.77
N THR A 48 25.56 -8.79 -1.52
CA THR A 48 24.22 -8.46 -1.00
C THR A 48 23.09 -9.02 -1.88
N ASN A 49 23.28 -9.10 -3.19
CA ASN A 49 22.30 -9.70 -4.11
C ASN A 49 22.11 -11.21 -3.86
N GLU A 50 23.17 -11.94 -3.53
CA GLU A 50 23.09 -13.37 -3.20
C GLU A 50 22.29 -13.58 -1.91
N LEU A 51 22.51 -12.73 -0.90
CA LEU A 51 21.74 -12.75 0.34
C LEU A 51 20.24 -12.56 0.06
N VAL A 52 19.87 -11.56 -0.75
CA VAL A 52 18.47 -11.30 -1.10
C VAL A 52 17.85 -12.52 -1.78
N LEU A 53 18.54 -13.12 -2.74
CA LEU A 53 18.05 -14.32 -3.42
C LEU A 53 17.89 -15.49 -2.45
N GLU A 54 18.84 -15.71 -1.56
CA GLU A 54 18.81 -16.83 -0.61
C GLU A 54 17.67 -16.67 0.41
N VAL A 55 17.46 -15.45 0.92
CA VAL A 55 16.33 -15.13 1.82
C VAL A 55 14.99 -15.33 1.12
N LEU A 56 14.82 -14.81 -0.10
CA LEU A 56 13.57 -14.95 -0.85
C LEU A 56 13.33 -16.37 -1.36
N SER A 57 14.36 -17.20 -1.49
CA SER A 57 14.20 -18.61 -1.88
C SER A 57 13.78 -19.51 -0.72
N ASN A 58 14.15 -19.16 0.51
CA ASN A 58 13.81 -19.94 1.71
C ASN A 58 13.28 -19.08 2.86
N PRO A 59 12.24 -18.24 2.63
CA PRO A 59 11.66 -17.42 3.68
C PRO A 59 11.03 -18.26 4.79
N ILE A 60 10.99 -17.71 6.00
CA ILE A 60 10.29 -18.32 7.15
C ILE A 60 8.82 -18.60 6.80
N ALA A 61 8.21 -17.82 5.90
CA ALA A 61 6.86 -18.08 5.39
C ALA A 61 6.67 -19.51 4.86
N TYR A 62 7.70 -20.15 4.29
CA TYR A 62 7.62 -21.54 3.80
C TYR A 62 7.60 -22.60 4.91
N SER A 63 7.87 -22.23 6.17
CA SER A 63 7.77 -23.14 7.30
C SER A 63 6.35 -23.64 7.59
N VAL A 64 5.32 -22.92 7.11
CA VAL A 64 3.90 -23.30 7.28
C VAL A 64 3.19 -23.35 5.92
N PRO A 65 3.36 -24.43 5.13
CA PRO A 65 2.78 -24.56 3.79
C PRO A 65 1.25 -24.42 3.74
N ALA A 66 0.56 -24.78 4.83
CA ALA A 66 -0.89 -24.71 4.94
C ALA A 66 -1.46 -23.29 4.87
N ILE A 67 -0.63 -22.26 5.05
CA ILE A 67 -1.05 -20.86 5.01
C ILE A 67 -1.10 -20.31 3.57
N PHE A 68 -0.34 -20.87 2.62
CA PHE A 68 -0.30 -20.37 1.24
C PHE A 68 -1.65 -20.36 0.51
N PRO A 69 -2.48 -21.42 0.59
CA PRO A 69 -3.79 -21.41 -0.05
C PRO A 69 -4.68 -20.29 0.50
N LEU A 70 -4.66 -20.05 1.81
CA LEU A 70 -5.43 -18.98 2.44
C LEU A 70 -5.00 -17.60 1.92
N PHE A 71 -3.69 -17.36 1.82
CA PHE A 71 -3.13 -16.12 1.30
C PHE A 71 -3.41 -15.89 -0.18
N LYS A 72 -3.71 -16.94 -0.97
CA LYS A 72 -4.07 -16.82 -2.39
C LYS A 72 -5.58 -16.67 -2.60
N LEU A 73 -6.39 -17.46 -1.89
CA LEU A 73 -7.83 -17.52 -2.10
C LEU A 73 -8.56 -16.34 -1.46
N PHE A 74 -8.16 -15.93 -0.26
CA PHE A 74 -8.81 -14.83 0.45
C PHE A 74 -8.77 -13.49 -0.30
N PRO A 75 -7.62 -13.00 -0.83
CA PRO A 75 -7.61 -11.77 -1.63
C PRO A 75 -8.51 -11.88 -2.86
N LEU A 76 -8.50 -13.05 -3.52
CA LEU A 76 -9.29 -13.27 -4.72
C LEU A 76 -10.78 -13.11 -4.44
N ILE A 77 -11.27 -13.74 -3.36
CA ILE A 77 -12.66 -13.62 -2.91
C ILE A 77 -12.99 -12.17 -2.56
N LEU A 78 -12.08 -11.46 -1.86
CA LEU A 78 -12.31 -10.08 -1.47
C LEU A 78 -12.35 -9.13 -2.66
N ILE A 79 -11.45 -9.29 -3.63
CA ILE A 79 -11.42 -8.51 -4.86
C ILE A 79 -12.71 -8.75 -5.64
N LEU A 80 -13.11 -10.01 -5.80
CA LEU A 80 -14.36 -10.36 -6.47
C LEU A 80 -15.56 -9.71 -5.77
N TRP A 81 -15.60 -9.76 -4.44
CA TRP A 81 -16.69 -9.17 -3.67
C TRP A 81 -16.71 -7.63 -3.76
N LEU A 82 -15.54 -7.00 -3.76
CA LEU A 82 -15.38 -5.56 -3.93
C LEU A 82 -15.85 -5.08 -5.30
N VAL A 83 -15.60 -5.87 -6.35
CA VAL A 83 -16.03 -5.57 -7.73
C VAL A 83 -17.54 -5.72 -7.89
N ILE A 84 -18.13 -6.79 -7.37
CA ILE A 84 -19.57 -7.05 -7.52
C ILE A 84 -20.40 -6.14 -6.60
N HIS A 85 -19.95 -5.92 -5.36
CA HIS A 85 -20.66 -5.16 -4.35
C HIS A 85 -19.76 -4.07 -3.75
N PRO A 86 -19.48 -2.97 -4.48
CA PRO A 86 -18.67 -1.89 -3.95
C PRO A 86 -19.44 -1.16 -2.84
N ASN A 87 -19.14 -1.52 -1.60
CA ASN A 87 -19.67 -0.83 -0.42
C ASN A 87 -18.54 -0.49 0.56
N HIS A 88 -18.84 0.40 1.50
CA HIS A 88 -17.87 0.90 2.47
C HIS A 88 -17.35 -0.20 3.42
N VAL A 89 -18.19 -1.19 3.72
CA VAL A 89 -17.87 -2.28 4.66
C VAL A 89 -16.85 -3.24 4.05
N ILE A 90 -17.08 -3.69 2.81
CA ILE A 90 -16.20 -4.61 2.07
C ILE A 90 -14.87 -3.92 1.76
N SER A 91 -14.91 -2.62 1.42
CA SER A 91 -13.69 -1.84 1.23
C SER A 91 -12.87 -1.78 2.50
N ARG A 92 -13.48 -1.46 3.64
CA ARG A 92 -12.78 -1.48 4.93
C ARG A 92 -12.14 -2.84 5.21
N LEU A 93 -12.88 -3.92 4.96
CA LEU A 93 -12.36 -5.28 5.16
C LEU A 93 -11.18 -5.56 4.23
N PHE A 94 -11.24 -5.08 2.99
CA PHE A 94 -10.14 -5.15 2.02
C PHE A 94 -8.89 -4.40 2.48
N TYR A 95 -9.02 -3.13 2.84
CA TYR A 95 -7.88 -2.35 3.30
C TYR A 95 -7.27 -2.94 4.57
N GLY A 96 -8.11 -3.37 5.52
CA GLY A 96 -7.66 -4.00 6.76
C GLY A 96 -6.95 -5.32 6.50
N TRP A 97 -7.56 -6.21 5.70
CA TRP A 97 -6.96 -7.48 5.35
C TRP A 97 -5.65 -7.31 4.57
N ALA A 98 -5.62 -6.44 3.57
CA ALA A 98 -4.41 -6.20 2.77
C ALA A 98 -3.29 -5.57 3.61
N GLY A 99 -3.62 -4.67 4.55
CA GLY A 99 -2.65 -4.15 5.51
C GLY A 99 -2.08 -5.24 6.43
N VAL A 100 -2.92 -6.11 6.99
CA VAL A 100 -2.46 -7.27 7.78
C VAL A 100 -1.62 -8.23 6.92
N ASN A 101 -2.03 -8.47 5.68
CA ASN A 101 -1.32 -9.33 4.75
C ASN A 101 0.10 -8.79 4.46
N LEU A 102 0.20 -7.50 4.16
CA LEU A 102 1.49 -6.82 3.97
C LEU A 102 2.37 -6.89 5.22
N LEU A 103 1.79 -6.76 6.41
CA LEU A 103 2.55 -6.89 7.66
C LEU A 103 3.11 -8.31 7.84
N LEU A 104 2.31 -9.33 7.50
CA LEU A 104 2.75 -10.72 7.55
C LEU A 104 3.84 -11.00 6.52
N VAL A 105 3.71 -10.47 5.31
CA VAL A 105 4.76 -10.54 4.28
C VAL A 105 6.05 -9.87 4.76
N ALA A 106 5.95 -8.65 5.29
CA ALA A 106 7.09 -7.89 5.80
C ALA A 106 7.90 -8.63 6.88
N ILE A 107 7.26 -9.49 7.67
CA ILE A 107 7.93 -10.25 8.73
C ILE A 107 8.37 -11.62 8.23
N PHE A 108 7.48 -12.38 7.60
CA PHE A 108 7.73 -13.80 7.32
C PHE A 108 8.41 -14.05 5.97
N GLN A 109 8.23 -13.17 4.99
CA GLN A 109 8.84 -13.33 3.66
C GLN A 109 10.24 -12.69 3.57
N ASP A 110 10.50 -11.69 4.40
CA ASP A 110 11.78 -10.94 4.40
C ASP A 110 12.79 -11.44 5.45
N MET A 111 12.46 -12.53 6.14
CA MET A 111 13.32 -13.19 7.12
C MET A 111 13.54 -14.64 6.71
N ALA A 112 14.78 -15.11 6.83
CA ALA A 112 15.16 -16.49 6.56
C ALA A 112 16.35 -16.93 7.42
N THR A 113 16.42 -18.23 7.70
CA THR A 113 17.64 -18.86 8.21
C THR A 113 18.34 -19.51 7.03
N THR A 114 19.44 -18.90 6.59
CA THR A 114 20.21 -19.34 5.43
C THR A 114 21.45 -20.13 5.86
N PRO A 115 21.87 -21.14 5.09
CA PRO A 115 23.13 -21.85 5.35
C PRO A 115 24.36 -20.93 5.29
N THR A 116 24.34 -19.94 4.41
CA THR A 116 25.52 -19.11 4.10
C THR A 116 25.66 -17.90 5.03
N TYR A 117 24.55 -17.28 5.41
CA TYR A 117 24.53 -16.01 6.15
C TYR A 117 23.86 -16.12 7.53
N GLY A 118 23.38 -17.31 7.91
CA GLY A 118 22.68 -17.57 9.16
C GLY A 118 21.30 -16.92 9.15
N PHE A 119 20.87 -16.35 10.29
CA PHE A 119 19.62 -15.61 10.32
C PHE A 119 19.79 -14.26 9.61
N ALA A 120 18.98 -14.03 8.59
CA ALA A 120 19.03 -12.86 7.74
C ALA A 120 17.67 -12.18 7.64
N VAL A 121 17.70 -10.84 7.58
CA VAL A 121 16.53 -9.97 7.53
C VAL A 121 16.76 -8.88 6.48
N LEU A 122 15.86 -8.77 5.51
CA LEU A 122 15.86 -7.69 4.51
C LEU A 122 15.24 -6.43 5.10
N VAL A 123 15.96 -5.77 6.02
CA VAL A 123 15.47 -4.66 6.86
C VAL A 123 14.80 -3.56 6.04
N GLY A 124 15.38 -3.14 4.92
CA GLY A 124 14.76 -2.14 4.04
C GLY A 124 13.37 -2.54 3.58
N ASN A 125 13.19 -3.80 3.16
CA ASN A 125 11.89 -4.28 2.69
C ASN A 125 10.89 -4.41 3.85
N VAL A 126 11.33 -4.94 5.01
CA VAL A 126 10.53 -5.02 6.24
C VAL A 126 9.96 -3.65 6.61
N VAL A 127 10.80 -2.60 6.57
CA VAL A 127 10.38 -1.23 6.93
C VAL A 127 9.41 -0.67 5.89
N VAL A 128 9.72 -0.78 4.60
CA VAL A 128 8.85 -0.25 3.53
C VAL A 128 7.49 -0.93 3.55
N LEU A 129 7.46 -2.26 3.62
CA LEU A 129 6.22 -3.04 3.67
C LEU A 129 5.48 -2.81 5.00
N GLY A 130 6.18 -2.71 6.12
CA GLY A 130 5.59 -2.42 7.43
C GLY A 130 4.93 -1.05 7.49
N VAL A 131 5.58 0.00 6.97
CA VAL A 131 4.98 1.34 6.86
C VAL A 131 3.75 1.30 5.95
N THR A 132 3.86 0.62 4.79
CA THR A 132 2.73 0.46 3.86
C THR A 132 1.56 -0.26 4.52
N ALA A 133 1.82 -1.35 5.26
CA ALA A 133 0.83 -2.10 6.02
C ALA A 133 0.10 -1.22 7.04
N ILE A 134 0.84 -0.44 7.83
CA ILE A 134 0.27 0.48 8.82
C ILE A 134 -0.63 1.52 8.14
N LEU A 135 -0.20 2.10 7.00
CA LEU A 135 -1.01 3.06 6.26
C LEU A 135 -2.33 2.46 5.77
N TRP A 136 -2.31 1.22 5.29
CA TRP A 136 -3.51 0.50 4.86
C TRP A 136 -4.45 0.17 6.02
N ILE A 137 -3.90 -0.26 7.16
CA ILE A 137 -4.68 -0.49 8.38
C ILE A 137 -5.33 0.82 8.84
N ILE A 138 -4.59 1.93 8.89
CA ILE A 138 -5.15 3.25 9.25
C ILE A 138 -6.23 3.68 8.24
N ALA A 139 -6.00 3.46 6.95
CA ALA A 139 -6.97 3.77 5.90
C ALA A 139 -8.28 2.99 6.10
N SER A 140 -8.20 1.73 6.53
CA SER A 140 -9.38 0.92 6.83
C SER A 140 -10.32 1.59 7.85
N PHE A 141 -9.77 2.25 8.87
CA PHE A 141 -10.55 2.96 9.88
C PHE A 141 -11.06 4.33 9.40
N LYS A 142 -10.33 5.03 8.53
CA LYS A 142 -10.73 6.36 8.02
C LYS A 142 -11.89 6.33 7.02
N ILE A 143 -12.13 5.21 6.34
CA ILE A 143 -13.23 5.04 5.36
C ILE A 143 -14.63 5.19 5.98
N ILE A 144 -14.73 5.25 7.32
CA ILE A 144 -15.97 5.46 8.06
C ILE A 144 -16.60 6.84 7.81
N GLY A 145 -15.84 7.86 7.40
CA GLY A 145 -16.34 9.24 7.26
C GLY A 145 -16.28 9.88 5.86
N SER A 146 -15.47 9.35 4.94
CA SER A 146 -15.32 9.89 3.59
C SER A 146 -16.02 8.96 2.59
N GLY A 147 -16.93 9.53 1.79
CA GLY A 147 -17.54 8.84 0.64
C GLY A 147 -16.53 8.02 -0.16
N PHE A 148 -16.98 6.88 -0.67
CA PHE A 148 -16.16 5.89 -1.37
C PHE A 148 -15.41 6.58 -2.52
N PRO A 149 -14.07 6.48 -2.64
CA PRO A 149 -13.40 6.88 -3.86
C PRO A 149 -13.94 5.98 -4.97
N ARG A 150 -14.73 6.54 -5.90
CA ARG A 150 -15.25 5.81 -7.05
C ARG A 150 -14.07 5.13 -7.74
N PHE A 151 -14.08 3.80 -7.79
CA PHE A 151 -13.11 3.08 -8.61
C PHE A 151 -13.27 3.55 -10.06
N PRO A 152 -12.17 3.92 -10.75
CA PRO A 152 -12.22 4.48 -12.10
C PRO A 152 -12.81 3.52 -13.14
N PHE A 153 -12.86 2.22 -12.82
CA PHE A 153 -13.40 1.19 -13.72
C PHE A 153 -14.93 1.18 -13.83
N ARG A 154 -15.64 1.91 -12.96
CA ARG A 154 -17.11 2.00 -13.02
C ARG A 154 -17.62 3.04 -14.04
N ASP A 155 -16.71 3.84 -14.58
CA ASP A 155 -16.99 4.95 -15.48
C ASP A 155 -16.61 4.67 -16.95
N LEU A 156 -16.43 3.39 -17.33
CA LEU A 156 -16.27 2.98 -18.75
C LEU A 156 -17.57 3.16 -19.59
N SER A 157 -18.60 3.74 -18.99
CA SER A 157 -19.88 4.09 -19.62
C SER A 157 -20.11 5.59 -19.73
N TYR A 158 -19.06 6.43 -19.69
CA TYR A 158 -19.17 7.75 -20.29
C TYR A 158 -19.12 7.59 -21.82
N PRO A 159 -20.19 7.93 -22.56
CA PRO A 159 -20.00 8.24 -23.97
C PRO A 159 -19.11 9.49 -24.00
N ILE A 160 -17.84 9.31 -24.37
CA ILE A 160 -16.97 10.44 -24.69
C ILE A 160 -17.71 11.19 -25.80
N SER A 161 -18.22 12.37 -25.50
CA SER A 161 -18.87 13.21 -26.50
C SER A 161 -17.77 13.71 -27.44
N ASP A 162 -18.02 13.74 -28.74
CA ASP A 162 -17.05 14.21 -29.75
C ASP A 162 -16.44 15.59 -29.43
N LYS A 163 -17.12 16.40 -28.60
CA LYS A 163 -16.66 17.71 -28.16
C LYS A 163 -15.48 17.67 -27.19
N ASP A 164 -15.30 16.57 -26.45
CA ASP A 164 -14.21 16.42 -25.48
C ASP A 164 -12.86 16.15 -26.15
N TRP A 165 -12.86 15.64 -27.39
CA TRP A 165 -11.63 15.40 -28.17
C TRP A 165 -10.95 16.69 -28.64
N ILE A 166 -11.72 17.74 -28.94
CA ILE A 166 -11.19 18.97 -29.52
C ILE A 166 -10.50 19.83 -28.45
N ALA A 167 -11.00 19.82 -27.21
CA ALA A 167 -10.44 20.59 -26.10
C ALA A 167 -9.09 20.07 -25.58
N MET A 168 -8.64 18.90 -26.02
CA MET A 168 -7.39 18.28 -25.55
C MET A 168 -6.17 18.60 -26.44
N TYR A 169 -6.39 19.22 -27.60
CA TYR A 169 -5.35 19.52 -28.60
C TYR A 169 -5.31 21.00 -29.05
N GLU A 170 -6.06 21.89 -28.40
CA GLU A 170 -5.90 23.36 -28.50
C GLU A 170 -5.28 23.91 -27.21
#